data_AF-A0A950G268-F1
#
_entry.id   AF-A0A950G268-F1
#
_cell.length_a   1.000
_cell.length_b   1.000
_cell.length_c   1.000
_cell.angle_alpha   90.00
_cell.angle_beta   90.00
_cell.angle_gamma   90.00
#
_symmetry.space_group_name_H-M   'P 1'
#
loop_
_entity.id
_entity.type
_entity.pdbx_description
1 polymer ?
#
loop_
_entity_poly.entity_id
_entity_poly.type
_entity_poly.pdbx_seq_one_letter_code
_entity_poly.pdbx_strand_id
1 'polypeptide(L)'
;MKQSNIELSVGAFVLLGIAAIVWFAIQAGAGVSIGSSTYEVNARFTNITGLKAGSQVFIAGVPVGSVDKIDLDSHYAAVVRLHVKQEVHLPSDTIASIKTSGLI
;
A
#
# COMPACT_ATOMS: atom_id res chain seq x y z
N MET A 1 48.01 17.48 -12.33
CA MET A 1 47.17 16.41 -11.74
C MET A 1 45.95 16.23 -12.66
N LYS A 2 45.65 14.99 -13.06
CA LYS A 2 44.83 14.62 -14.23
C LYS A 2 43.36 15.09 -14.11
N GLN A 3 42.93 15.98 -15.02
CA GLN A 3 41.54 16.43 -15.22
C GLN A 3 40.54 15.25 -15.25
N SER A 4 40.93 14.12 -15.83
CA SER A 4 40.12 12.90 -15.93
C SER A 4 39.69 12.30 -14.57
N ASN A 5 40.46 12.50 -13.48
CA ASN A 5 40.04 12.02 -12.16
C ASN A 5 38.90 12.86 -11.57
N ILE A 6 38.83 14.14 -11.93
CA ILE A 6 37.76 15.04 -11.46
C ILE A 6 36.48 14.72 -12.22
N GLU A 7 36.56 14.52 -13.53
CA GLU A 7 35.42 14.11 -14.38
C GLU A 7 34.81 12.78 -13.91
N LEU A 8 35.65 11.78 -13.59
CA LEU A 8 35.19 10.50 -13.04
C LEU A 8 34.51 10.66 -11.67
N SER A 9 35.06 11.51 -10.80
CA SER A 9 34.51 11.78 -9.46
C SER A 9 33.15 12.48 -9.54
N VAL A 10 33.01 13.47 -10.43
CA VAL A 10 31.74 14.17 -10.66
C VAL A 10 30.70 13.22 -11.25
N GLY A 11 31.08 12.39 -12.22
CA GLY A 11 30.19 11.37 -12.79
C GLY A 11 29.69 10.38 -11.74
N ALA A 12 30.57 9.90 -10.86
CA ALA A 12 30.21 9.01 -9.76
C ALA A 12 29.27 9.69 -8.75
N PHE A 13 29.49 10.96 -8.43
CA PHE A 13 28.63 11.74 -7.54
C PHE A 13 27.21 11.91 -8.12
N VAL A 14 27.11 12.23 -9.42
CA VAL A 14 25.81 12.36 -10.10
C VAL A 14 25.07 11.02 -10.13
N LEU A 15 25.76 9.91 -10.42
CA LEU A 15 25.17 8.57 -10.39
C LEU A 15 24.63 8.19 -9.01
N LEU A 16 25.39 8.47 -7.94
CA LEU A 16 24.92 8.26 -6.57
C LEU A 16 23.70 9.13 -6.24
N GLY A 17 23.68 10.39 -6.70
CA GLY A 17 22.53 11.27 -6.53
C GLY A 17 21.27 10.73 -7.22
N ILE A 18 21.39 10.25 -8.46
CA ILE A 18 20.28 9.63 -9.19
C ILE A 18 19.79 8.38 -8.46
N ALA A 19 20.71 7.52 -8.00
CA ALA A 19 20.35 6.31 -7.25
C ALA A 19 19.60 6.64 -5.96
N ALA A 20 20.02 7.68 -5.23
CA ALA A 20 19.35 8.13 -4.01
C ALA A 20 17.93 8.66 -4.29
N ILE A 21 17.75 9.41 -5.38
CA ILE A 21 16.42 9.91 -5.78
C ILE A 21 15.49 8.75 -6.15
N VAL A 22 15.97 7.78 -6.92
CA VAL A 22 15.19 6.58 -7.28
C VAL A 22 14.80 5.79 -6.03
N TRP A 23 15.75 5.58 -5.12
CA TRP A 23 15.50 4.91 -3.84
C TRP A 23 14.43 5.63 -3.01
N PHE A 24 14.55 6.96 -2.88
CA PHE A 24 13.59 7.76 -2.13
C PHE A 24 12.21 7.77 -2.79
N ALA A 25 12.13 7.85 -4.12
CA ALA A 25 10.86 7.82 -4.85
C ALA A 25 10.12 6.49 -4.65
N ILE A 26 10.84 5.37 -4.64
CA ILE A 26 10.27 4.05 -4.33
C ILE A 26 9.76 4.06 -2.88
N GLN A 27 10.59 4.48 -1.91
CA GLN A 27 10.20 4.47 -0.50
C GLN A 27 9.03 5.42 -0.17
N ALA A 28 8.92 6.56 -0.86
CA ALA A 28 7.86 7.54 -0.67
C ALA A 28 6.56 7.15 -1.38
N GLY A 29 6.63 6.49 -2.54
CA GLY A 29 5.47 6.04 -3.30
C GLY A 29 4.92 4.70 -2.82
N ALA A 30 5.80 3.83 -2.31
CA ALA A 30 5.45 2.53 -1.79
C ALA A 30 5.25 2.63 -0.28
N GLY A 31 4.00 2.86 0.16
CA GLY A 31 3.55 2.48 1.51
C GLY A 31 3.57 0.95 1.74
N VAL A 32 4.49 0.25 1.08
CA VAL A 32 4.64 -1.19 1.12
C VAL A 32 5.29 -1.51 2.46
N SER A 33 4.48 -2.05 3.37
CA SER A 33 4.97 -2.70 4.59
C SER A 33 5.72 -3.97 4.19
N ILE A 34 7.00 -3.82 3.82
CA ILE A 34 7.93 -4.90 3.57
C ILE A 34 8.27 -5.52 4.93
N GLY A 35 7.51 -6.51 5.40
CA GLY A 35 7.93 -7.33 6.54
C GLY A 35 6.86 -7.80 7.51
N SER A 36 5.60 -7.36 7.40
CA SER A 36 4.52 -7.95 8.20
C SER A 36 3.92 -9.14 7.45
N SER A 37 3.94 -10.33 8.06
CA SER A 37 3.21 -11.49 7.54
C SER A 37 1.72 -11.16 7.55
N THR A 38 1.10 -11.20 6.37
CA THR A 38 -0.26 -10.76 6.12
C THR A 38 -0.95 -11.81 5.26
N TYR A 39 -2.24 -12.06 5.52
CA TYR A 39 -3.07 -12.94 4.71
C TYR A 39 -4.11 -12.15 3.92
N GLU A 40 -4.52 -12.74 2.80
CA GLU A 40 -5.50 -12.13 1.90
C GLU A 40 -6.93 -12.48 2.31
N VAL A 41 -7.80 -11.46 2.33
CA VAL A 41 -9.23 -11.60 2.57
C VAL A 41 -9.99 -10.93 1.43
N ASN A 42 -10.90 -11.66 0.79
CA ASN A 42 -11.74 -11.14 -0.26
C ASN A 42 -13.10 -10.74 0.32
N ALA A 43 -13.44 -9.46 0.25
CA ALA A 43 -14.72 -8.93 0.69
C ALA A 43 -15.52 -8.43 -0.51
N ARG A 44 -16.82 -8.74 -0.54
CA ARG A 44 -17.73 -8.32 -1.61
C ARG A 44 -18.61 -7.19 -1.12
N PHE A 45 -18.70 -6.12 -1.91
CA PHE A 45 -19.50 -4.94 -1.61
C PHE A 45 -20.39 -4.57 -2.80
N THR A 46 -21.60 -4.12 -2.51
CA THR A 46 -22.51 -3.56 -3.53
C THR A 46 -22.09 -2.15 -3.93
N ASN A 47 -21.45 -1.41 -3.01
CA ASN A 47 -21.00 -0.04 -3.24
C ASN A 47 -19.69 0.22 -2.50
N ILE A 48 -18.72 0.82 -3.20
CA ILE A 48 -17.39 1.14 -2.70
C ILE A 48 -17.03 2.63 -2.91
N THR A 49 -18.04 3.49 -2.98
CA THR A 49 -17.84 4.92 -3.29
C THR A 49 -16.82 5.54 -2.33
N GLY A 50 -15.76 6.12 -2.89
CA GLY A 50 -14.69 6.76 -2.12
C GLY A 50 -13.58 5.83 -1.60
N LEU A 51 -13.70 4.51 -1.77
CA LEU A 51 -12.64 3.55 -1.42
C LEU A 51 -11.54 3.55 -2.49
N LYS A 52 -10.28 3.53 -2.05
CA LYS A 52 -9.11 3.49 -2.94
C LYS A 52 -8.18 2.33 -2.57
N ALA A 53 -7.41 1.84 -3.54
CA ALA A 53 -6.29 0.97 -3.25
C ALA A 53 -5.30 1.67 -2.30
N GLY A 54 -4.77 0.94 -1.31
CA GLY A 54 -3.95 1.49 -0.24
C GLY A 54 -4.70 2.07 0.96
N SER A 55 -6.05 2.12 0.94
CA SER A 55 -6.82 2.52 2.13
C SER A 55 -6.55 1.58 3.32
N GLN A 56 -6.48 2.14 4.53
CA GLN A 56 -6.24 1.35 5.74
C GLN A 56 -7.50 0.59 6.18
N VAL A 57 -7.30 -0.62 6.69
CA VAL A 57 -8.33 -1.47 7.29
C VAL A 57 -8.25 -1.34 8.81
N PHE A 58 -9.39 -1.07 9.44
CA PHE A 58 -9.49 -0.89 10.88
C PHE A 58 -10.37 -1.95 11.53
N ILE A 59 -9.96 -2.42 12.71
CA ILE A 59 -10.80 -3.21 13.62
C ILE A 59 -10.83 -2.47 14.94
N ALA A 60 -12.04 -2.15 15.42
CA ALA A 60 -12.23 -1.37 16.65
C ALA A 60 -11.41 -0.05 16.69
N GLY A 61 -11.14 0.56 15.52
CA GLY A 61 -10.33 1.78 15.40
C GLY A 61 -8.81 1.57 15.30
N VAL A 62 -8.33 0.33 15.37
CA VAL A 62 -6.89 0.00 15.25
C VAL A 62 -6.55 -0.41 13.82
N PRO A 63 -5.50 0.15 13.18
CA PRO A 63 -5.08 -0.22 11.84
C PRO A 63 -4.46 -1.63 11.81
N VAL A 64 -5.16 -2.56 11.15
CA VAL A 64 -4.79 -3.98 11.07
C VAL A 64 -4.37 -4.43 9.68
N GLY A 65 -4.46 -3.56 8.68
CA GLY A 65 -4.22 -3.95 7.30
C GLY A 65 -4.43 -2.83 6.28
N SER A 66 -4.44 -3.20 5.01
CA SER A 66 -4.65 -2.29 3.88
C SER A 66 -5.44 -2.96 2.75
N VAL A 67 -6.05 -2.13 1.90
CA VAL A 67 -6.68 -2.57 0.65
C VAL A 67 -5.59 -2.77 -0.40
N ASP A 68 -5.46 -3.99 -0.92
CA ASP A 68 -4.52 -4.32 -2.00
C ASP A 68 -5.09 -3.88 -3.35
N LYS A 69 -6.24 -4.45 -3.74
CA LYS A 69 -6.85 -4.19 -5.04
C LYS A 69 -8.37 -4.22 -4.97
N ILE A 70 -8.97 -3.53 -5.93
CA ILE A 70 -10.41 -3.46 -6.13
C ILE A 70 -10.67 -3.95 -7.55
N ASP A 71 -11.51 -4.97 -7.67
CA ASP A 71 -11.94 -5.57 -8.93
C ASP A 71 -13.47 -5.55 -9.01
N LEU A 72 -14.02 -5.57 -10.23
CA LEU A 72 -15.46 -5.67 -10.47
C LEU A 72 -15.78 -7.07 -10.99
N ASP A 73 -16.65 -7.80 -10.29
CA ASP A 73 -17.11 -9.12 -10.72
C ASP A 73 -18.15 -9.02 -11.85
N SER A 74 -18.40 -10.14 -12.52
CA SER A 74 -19.38 -10.29 -13.62
C SER A 74 -20.81 -9.96 -13.20
N HIS A 75 -21.12 -9.98 -11.89
CA HIS A 75 -22.41 -9.57 -11.33
C HIS A 75 -22.46 -8.09 -10.93
N TYR A 76 -21.52 -7.26 -11.39
CA TYR A 76 -21.37 -5.85 -11.01
C TYR A 76 -21.16 -5.61 -9.51
N ALA A 77 -20.73 -6.64 -8.76
CA ALA A 77 -20.32 -6.50 -7.38
C ALA A 77 -18.84 -6.13 -7.30
N ALA A 78 -18.49 -5.20 -6.42
CA ALA A 78 -17.09 -4.87 -6.17
C ALA A 78 -16.46 -5.92 -5.26
N VAL A 79 -15.37 -6.54 -5.73
CA VAL A 79 -14.56 -7.49 -4.96
C VAL A 79 -13.31 -6.74 -4.50
N VAL A 80 -13.18 -6.57 -3.19
CA VAL A 80 -12.06 -5.87 -2.56
C VAL A 80 -11.14 -6.90 -1.93
N ARG A 81 -9.88 -6.89 -2.36
CA ARG A 81 -8.81 -7.71 -1.81
C ARG A 81 -8.14 -6.95 -0.67
N LEU A 82 -8.19 -7.52 0.51
CA LEU A 82 -7.67 -6.92 1.74
C LEU A 82 -6.47 -7.72 2.21
N HIS A 83 -5.46 -7.01 2.71
CA HIS A 83 -4.28 -7.56 3.35
C HIS A 83 -4.41 -7.29 4.84
N VAL A 84 -4.60 -8.35 5.64
CA VAL A 84 -4.76 -8.28 7.10
C VAL A 84 -3.56 -8.91 7.81
N LYS A 85 -3.03 -8.27 8.86
CA LYS A 85 -1.93 -8.80 9.68
C LYS A 85 -2.28 -10.18 10.23
N GLN A 86 -1.33 -11.12 10.17
CA GLN A 86 -1.52 -12.50 10.60
C GLN A 86 -1.80 -12.66 12.11
N GLU A 87 -1.41 -11.67 12.92
CA GLU A 87 -1.73 -11.58 14.35
C GLU A 87 -3.24 -11.43 14.63
N VAL A 88 -4.01 -11.02 13.62
CA VAL A 88 -5.44 -10.73 13.73
C VAL A 88 -6.24 -11.85 13.10
N HIS A 89 -6.94 -12.63 13.92
CA HIS A 89 -7.87 -13.65 13.46
C HIS A 89 -9.27 -13.07 13.29
N LEU A 90 -9.82 -13.17 12.08
CA LEU A 90 -11.18 -12.76 11.76
C LEU A 90 -12.15 -13.95 11.91
N PRO A 91 -13.14 -13.89 12.82
CA PRO A 91 -14.21 -14.87 12.90
C PRO A 91 -15.06 -14.94 11.62
N SER A 92 -15.75 -16.06 11.41
CA SER A 92 -16.61 -16.27 10.23
C SER A 92 -17.84 -15.36 10.17
N ASP A 93 -18.27 -14.80 11.30
CA ASP A 93 -19.37 -13.83 11.42
C ASP A 93 -18.91 -12.37 11.33
N THR A 94 -17.66 -12.14 10.94
CA THR A 94 -17.12 -10.78 10.73
C THR A 94 -17.88 -10.07 9.60
N ILE A 95 -18.31 -8.83 9.87
CA ILE A 95 -18.92 -7.95 8.89
C ILE A 95 -17.97 -6.78 8.59
N ALA A 96 -17.65 -6.58 7.32
CA ALA A 96 -16.89 -5.42 6.87
C ALA A 96 -17.83 -4.29 6.46
N SER A 97 -17.49 -3.06 6.82
CA SER A 97 -18.25 -1.86 6.45
C SER A 97 -17.30 -0.74 6.07
N ILE A 98 -17.61 -0.05 4.97
CA ILE A 98 -16.85 1.11 4.52
C ILE A 98 -17.37 2.32 5.28
N LYS A 99 -16.48 2.94 6.07
CA LYS A 99 -16.76 4.14 6.83
C LYS A 99 -15.88 5.27 6.33
N THR A 100 -16.44 6.47 6.26
CA THR A 100 -15.66 7.69 6.06
C THR A 100 -15.11 8.16 7.39
N SER A 101 -13.87 8.66 7.37
CA SER A 101 -13.25 9.28 8.54
C SER A 101 -13.84 10.68 8.77
N GLY A 102 -15.04 10.75 9.36
CA GLY A 102 -15.62 11.98 9.89
C GLY A 102 -15.89 13.12 8.90
N LEU A 103 -16.35 14.25 9.45
CA LEU A 103 -16.66 15.47 8.72
C LEU A 103 -15.37 16.23 8.40
N ILE A 104 -15.14 16.46 7.10
CA ILE A 104 -14.73 17.79 6.65
C ILE A 104 -15.95 18.70 6.57
#